data_AF-A0A7S2EY66-F1
#
_entry.id   AF-A0A7S2EY66-F1
#
_cell.length_a   1.000
_cell.length_b   1.000
_cell.length_c   1.000
_cell.angle_alpha   90.00
_cell.angle_beta   90.00
_cell.angle_gamma   90.00
#
_symmetry.space_group_name_H-M   'P 1'
#
loop_
_entity.id
_entity.type
_entity.pdbx_description
1 polymer ?
#
loop_
_entity_poly.entity_id
_entity_poly.type
_entity_poly.pdbx_seq_one_letter_code
_entity_poly.pdbx_strand_id
1 'polypeptide(L)'
;YKDDGIKMLAIPSPLSEICGKASHEMLEGQALCDDICRQGASCWEGGVDSLANLNGNNVDAVCAEYQPCLELTKSVDISDPDDLPRPLLPLSGKHPAELCSEQNLKEEGGMLACRSACRLGLCCLDASSGHGCFDDLYCIDYEVCAKLPLDELLSFDVPLPLEYVCDQDHLMTQEGRIKCSQACEAGRCCFAGEDEDSCFGEFPEQCHQYEPCRANVVVPDLPPGLEASCQLDPDGLVHNEHECVEICQRAACCWETTDDGGSEDGLCRGTNQATCQQYSEHCLAVLHQLSFGMGGKGESIMALSEACSVGSL
;
A
#
# COMPACT_ATOMS: atom_id res chain seq x y z
N TYR A 1 5.31 17.26 -25.17
CA TYR A 1 4.40 16.60 -24.25
C TYR A 1 4.79 15.14 -24.23
N LYS A 2 5.51 14.73 -23.17
CA LYS A 2 5.64 13.31 -22.83
C LYS A 2 4.30 12.93 -22.19
N ASP A 3 3.76 11.81 -22.64
CA ASP A 3 2.47 11.29 -22.21
C ASP A 3 2.76 10.34 -21.04
N ASP A 4 2.59 10.82 -19.82
CA ASP A 4 2.75 10.03 -18.61
C ASP A 4 1.43 9.28 -18.39
N GLY A 5 1.25 8.19 -19.14
CA GLY A 5 0.02 7.39 -19.08
C GLY A 5 -0.28 6.94 -17.65
N ILE A 6 -1.48 7.26 -17.16
CA ILE A 6 -1.98 6.81 -15.86
C ILE A 6 -2.07 5.28 -15.89
N LYS A 7 -1.17 4.59 -15.18
CA LYS A 7 -1.27 3.15 -14.94
C LYS A 7 -2.31 2.93 -13.84
N MET A 8 -3.41 2.27 -14.17
CA MET A 8 -4.34 1.76 -13.15
C MET A 8 -3.72 0.53 -12.49
N LEU A 9 -3.71 0.50 -11.15
CA LEU A 9 -3.24 -0.63 -10.35
C LEU A 9 -4.24 -1.79 -10.43
N ALA A 10 -3.73 -3.02 -10.25
CA ALA A 10 -4.57 -4.22 -10.20
C ALA A 10 -5.56 -4.14 -9.02
N ILE A 11 -6.82 -4.47 -9.27
CA ILE A 11 -7.89 -4.37 -8.29
C ILE A 11 -7.82 -5.58 -7.33
N PRO A 12 -7.71 -5.39 -6.01
CA PRO A 12 -7.77 -6.50 -5.06
C PRO A 12 -9.14 -7.19 -5.15
N SER A 13 -9.12 -8.48 -5.46
CA SER A 13 -10.34 -9.27 -5.62
C SER A 13 -10.84 -9.85 -4.29
N PRO A 14 -12.16 -9.83 -4.03
CA PRO A 14 -13.20 -9.03 -4.67
C PRO A 14 -13.52 -7.75 -3.90
N LEU A 15 -13.63 -6.61 -4.60
CA LEU A 15 -14.03 -5.31 -4.05
C LEU A 15 -15.32 -5.36 -3.23
N SER A 16 -16.24 -6.27 -3.55
CA SER A 16 -17.49 -6.45 -2.82
C SER A 16 -17.30 -6.91 -1.37
N GLU A 17 -16.18 -7.56 -1.06
CA GLU A 17 -15.82 -7.94 0.31
C GLU A 17 -15.19 -6.76 1.04
N ILE A 18 -14.31 -6.02 0.36
CA ILE A 18 -13.62 -4.85 0.92
C ILE A 18 -14.60 -3.68 1.14
N CYS A 19 -15.48 -3.43 0.19
CA CYS A 19 -16.51 -2.38 0.21
C CYS A 19 -17.89 -2.92 0.62
N GLY A 20 -17.93 -4.08 1.27
CA GLY A 20 -19.15 -4.67 1.79
C GLY A 20 -19.68 -3.90 3.02
N LYS A 21 -20.96 -4.08 3.35
CA LYS A 21 -21.58 -3.46 4.54
C LYS A 21 -20.81 -3.71 5.83
N ALA A 22 -20.25 -4.91 6.01
CA ALA A 22 -19.48 -5.26 7.20
C ALA A 22 -18.20 -4.41 7.34
N SER A 23 -17.52 -4.15 6.22
CA SER A 23 -16.31 -3.33 6.19
C SER A 23 -16.60 -1.86 6.46
N HIS A 24 -17.79 -1.37 6.11
CA HIS A 24 -18.24 -0.01 6.44
C HIS A 24 -18.61 0.17 7.92
N GLU A 25 -18.88 -0.90 8.66
CA GLU A 25 -19.08 -0.82 10.11
C GLU A 25 -17.75 -0.66 10.87
N MET A 26 -16.62 -0.91 10.19
CA MET A 26 -15.28 -0.77 10.74
C MET A 26 -14.58 0.44 10.12
N LEU A 27 -13.97 1.27 10.96
CA LEU A 27 -13.27 2.49 10.51
C LEU A 27 -12.16 2.18 9.48
N GLU A 28 -11.42 1.10 9.71
CA GLU A 28 -10.34 0.62 8.85
C GLU A 28 -10.87 0.09 7.51
N GLY A 29 -12.00 -0.64 7.52
CA GLY A 29 -12.61 -1.17 6.31
C GLY A 29 -13.21 -0.08 5.41
N GLN A 30 -13.76 0.97 6.02
CA GLN A 30 -14.23 2.14 5.29
C GLN A 30 -13.06 2.88 4.62
N ALA A 31 -12.00 3.18 5.37
CA ALA A 31 -10.84 3.90 4.84
C ALA A 31 -10.17 3.15 3.68
N LEU A 32 -10.10 1.82 3.77
CA LEU A 32 -9.59 0.96 2.72
C LEU A 32 -10.47 0.97 1.47
N CYS A 33 -11.79 0.84 1.64
CA CYS A 33 -12.73 0.92 0.53
C CYS A 33 -12.64 2.28 -0.18
N ASP A 34 -12.57 3.37 0.58
CA ASP A 34 -12.46 4.73 0.07
C ASP A 34 -11.18 4.94 -0.76
N ASP A 35 -10.04 4.40 -0.33
CA ASP A 35 -8.78 4.49 -1.06
C ASP A 35 -8.82 3.73 -2.40
N ILE A 36 -9.37 2.51 -2.39
CA ILE A 36 -9.54 1.71 -3.59
C ILE A 36 -10.53 2.39 -4.55
N CYS A 37 -11.68 2.83 -4.05
CA CYS A 37 -12.68 3.52 -4.87
C CYS A 37 -12.15 4.84 -5.46
N ARG A 38 -11.20 5.52 -4.80
CA ARG A 38 -10.55 6.71 -5.35
C ARG A 38 -9.84 6.44 -6.67
N GLN A 39 -9.19 5.28 -6.79
CA GLN A 39 -8.48 4.88 -8.01
C GLN A 39 -9.46 4.63 -9.18
N GLY A 40 -10.69 4.22 -8.86
CA GLY A 40 -11.77 4.01 -9.81
C GLY A 40 -12.60 5.26 -10.15
N ALA A 41 -12.38 6.41 -9.50
CA ALA A 41 -13.27 7.59 -9.59
C ALA A 41 -13.56 8.06 -11.02
N SER A 42 -12.58 7.91 -11.91
CA SER A 42 -12.72 8.21 -13.34
C SER A 42 -13.83 7.42 -14.04
N CYS A 43 -14.23 6.26 -13.52
CA CYS A 43 -15.30 5.44 -14.07
C CYS A 43 -16.70 6.06 -13.94
N TRP A 44 -16.92 7.03 -13.05
CA TRP A 44 -18.24 7.65 -12.84
C TRP A 44 -18.25 9.17 -12.84
N GLU A 45 -17.14 9.86 -12.63
CA GLU A 45 -17.12 11.34 -12.57
C GLU A 45 -16.94 12.04 -13.93
N GLY A 46 -16.42 11.35 -14.95
CA GLY A 46 -16.17 11.93 -16.27
C GLY A 46 -16.61 10.98 -17.37
N GLY A 47 -17.91 10.99 -17.71
CA GLY A 47 -18.50 10.07 -18.69
C GLY A 47 -17.62 9.91 -19.93
N VAL A 48 -17.20 8.67 -20.23
CA VAL A 48 -16.35 8.11 -21.33
C VAL A 48 -15.18 8.93 -21.90
N ASP A 49 -15.28 10.24 -22.02
CA ASP A 49 -14.31 11.16 -22.61
C ASP A 49 -13.07 11.36 -21.71
N SER A 50 -13.17 11.23 -20.39
CA SER A 50 -12.00 11.30 -19.48
C SER A 50 -11.14 10.04 -19.50
N LEU A 51 -11.66 8.93 -20.04
CA LEU A 51 -10.96 7.64 -20.18
C LEU A 51 -10.41 7.44 -21.60
N ALA A 52 -10.57 8.42 -22.50
CA ALA A 52 -10.13 8.33 -23.90
C ALA A 52 -8.61 8.16 -24.08
N ASN A 53 -7.81 8.38 -23.03
CA ASN A 53 -6.37 8.16 -23.03
C ASN A 53 -5.97 6.73 -22.62
N LEU A 54 -6.90 5.90 -22.12
CA LEU A 54 -6.67 4.48 -21.94
C LEU A 54 -6.85 3.80 -23.30
N ASN A 55 -5.75 3.64 -24.03
CA ASN A 55 -5.70 2.88 -25.27
C ASN A 55 -6.04 1.40 -25.02
N GLY A 56 -7.32 1.04 -24.91
CA GLY A 56 -7.72 -0.35 -24.76
C GLY A 56 -9.23 -0.58 -24.62
N ASN A 57 -9.74 -1.60 -25.30
CA ASN A 57 -11.14 -2.05 -25.33
C ASN A 57 -11.65 -2.62 -23.98
N ASN A 58 -11.05 -2.28 -22.84
CA ASN A 58 -11.32 -2.93 -21.56
C ASN A 58 -11.77 -1.97 -20.44
N VAL A 59 -11.99 -0.70 -20.75
CA VAL A 59 -12.47 0.30 -19.78
C VAL A 59 -13.77 -0.16 -19.13
N ASP A 60 -14.71 -0.72 -19.92
CA ASP A 60 -15.99 -1.20 -19.41
C ASP A 60 -15.84 -2.37 -18.41
N ALA A 61 -14.86 -3.27 -18.61
CA ALA A 61 -14.65 -4.39 -17.70
C ALA A 61 -13.98 -3.93 -16.39
N VAL A 62 -12.99 -3.04 -16.49
CA VAL A 62 -12.32 -2.46 -15.31
C VAL A 62 -13.32 -1.63 -14.49
N CYS A 63 -14.13 -0.79 -15.14
CA CYS A 63 -15.15 -0.01 -14.45
C CYS A 63 -16.30 -0.86 -13.89
N ALA A 64 -16.56 -2.05 -14.45
CA ALA A 64 -17.53 -2.98 -13.88
C ALA A 64 -17.07 -3.55 -12.54
N GLU A 65 -15.76 -3.74 -12.34
CA GLU A 65 -15.22 -4.21 -11.04
C GLU A 65 -15.37 -3.16 -9.92
N TYR A 66 -15.44 -1.87 -10.29
CA TYR A 66 -15.75 -0.78 -9.36
C TYR A 66 -17.25 -0.55 -9.11
N GLN A 67 -18.14 -1.43 -9.59
CA GLN A 67 -19.58 -1.30 -9.32
C GLN A 67 -19.92 -1.16 -7.81
N PRO A 68 -19.26 -1.87 -6.86
CA PRO A 68 -19.52 -1.67 -5.43
C PRO A 68 -19.29 -0.23 -4.96
N CYS A 69 -18.24 0.43 -5.46
CA CYS A 69 -17.97 1.85 -5.18
C CYS A 69 -19.08 2.77 -5.68
N LEU A 70 -19.63 2.47 -6.86
CA LEU A 70 -20.74 3.24 -7.44
C LEU A 70 -22.05 3.07 -6.66
N GLU A 71 -22.29 1.90 -6.07
CA GLU A 71 -23.47 1.69 -5.22
C GLU A 71 -23.37 2.44 -3.90
N LEU A 72 -22.15 2.60 -3.37
CA LEU A 72 -21.89 3.42 -2.19
C LEU A 72 -22.18 4.90 -2.43
N THR A 73 -21.72 5.47 -3.55
CA THR A 73 -21.97 6.88 -3.87
C THR A 73 -23.45 7.19 -4.09
N LYS A 74 -24.24 6.23 -4.61
CA LYS A 74 -25.70 6.38 -4.78
C LYS A 74 -26.49 6.32 -3.48
N SER A 75 -25.92 5.75 -2.42
CA SER A 75 -26.58 5.62 -1.12
C SER A 75 -26.55 6.92 -0.30
N VAL A 76 -25.75 7.90 -0.73
CA VAL A 76 -25.76 9.26 -0.20
C VAL A 76 -26.89 10.02 -0.89
N ASP A 77 -28.05 10.12 -0.23
CA ASP A 77 -29.19 10.90 -0.73
C ASP A 77 -28.87 12.39 -0.57
N ILE A 78 -28.18 12.96 -1.58
CA ILE A 78 -27.80 14.40 -1.67
C ILE A 78 -29.08 15.21 -1.95
N SER A 79 -29.95 15.27 -0.95
CA SER A 79 -31.10 16.18 -0.93
C SER A 79 -30.72 17.55 -0.35
N ASP A 80 -29.53 17.66 0.24
CA ASP A 80 -28.93 18.89 0.74
C ASP A 80 -27.71 19.28 -0.11
N PRO A 81 -27.66 20.48 -0.72
CA PRO A 81 -26.47 20.96 -1.44
C PRO A 81 -25.21 21.10 -0.57
N ASP A 82 -25.32 21.01 0.76
CA ASP A 82 -24.18 20.91 1.69
C ASP A 82 -23.62 19.47 1.84
N ASP A 83 -24.27 18.46 1.25
CA ASP A 83 -23.88 17.04 1.24
C ASP A 83 -23.21 16.59 -0.08
N LEU A 84 -22.61 17.53 -0.84
CA LEU A 84 -21.72 17.16 -1.94
C LEU A 84 -20.63 16.18 -1.43
N PRO A 85 -20.14 15.24 -2.26
CA PRO A 85 -19.11 14.29 -1.84
C PRO A 85 -17.92 15.08 -1.31
N ARG A 86 -17.78 15.12 0.01
CA ARG A 86 -16.65 15.78 0.64
C ARG A 86 -15.42 14.96 0.27
N PRO A 87 -14.34 15.60 -0.19
CA PRO A 87 -13.09 14.90 -0.42
C PRO A 87 -12.64 14.21 0.87
N LEU A 88 -12.00 13.06 0.66
CA LEU A 88 -11.89 11.97 1.62
C LEU A 88 -11.38 12.43 2.99
N LEU A 89 -12.12 12.03 4.02
CA LEU A 89 -11.77 12.24 5.40
C LEU A 89 -10.41 11.56 5.69
N PRO A 90 -9.62 12.09 6.64
CA PRO A 90 -8.45 11.37 7.18
C PRO A 90 -8.78 9.92 7.50
N LEU A 91 -7.79 9.01 7.47
CA LEU A 91 -7.94 7.57 7.81
C LEU A 91 -8.73 7.32 9.12
N SER A 92 -8.77 8.30 10.01
CA SER A 92 -9.57 8.30 11.24
C SER A 92 -11.09 8.50 11.04
N GLY A 93 -11.59 8.73 9.83
CA GLY A 93 -12.99 9.08 9.52
C GLY A 93 -13.46 10.39 10.18
N LYS A 94 -12.55 11.14 10.80
CA LYS A 94 -12.82 12.38 11.53
C LYS A 94 -12.19 13.55 10.82
N HIS A 95 -12.90 14.66 10.84
CA HIS A 95 -12.46 15.90 10.21
C HIS A 95 -11.17 16.42 10.88
N PRO A 96 -10.21 17.00 10.13
CA PRO A 96 -9.00 17.60 10.73
C PRO A 96 -9.35 18.60 11.83
N ALA A 97 -10.42 19.41 11.65
CA ALA A 97 -10.88 20.35 12.67
C ALA A 97 -11.28 19.69 14.01
N GLU A 98 -11.80 18.47 13.99
CA GLU A 98 -12.10 17.71 15.20
C GLU A 98 -10.81 17.15 15.80
N LEU A 99 -10.00 16.45 15.00
CA LEU A 99 -8.75 15.81 15.43
C LEU A 99 -7.75 16.82 16.01
N CYS A 100 -7.70 18.01 15.44
CA CYS A 100 -6.80 19.09 15.83
C CYS A 100 -7.45 20.09 16.81
N SER A 101 -8.56 19.73 17.44
CA SER A 101 -9.16 20.56 18.49
C SER A 101 -8.22 20.66 19.71
N GLU A 102 -8.27 21.78 20.44
CA GLU A 102 -7.42 21.99 21.62
C GLU A 102 -7.59 20.92 22.70
N GLN A 103 -8.76 20.27 22.74
CA GLN A 103 -9.02 19.16 23.65
C GLN A 103 -8.24 17.93 23.21
N ASN A 104 -8.36 17.52 21.95
CA ASN A 104 -7.69 16.34 21.42
C ASN A 104 -6.16 16.51 21.41
N LEU A 105 -5.65 17.70 21.15
CA LEU A 105 -4.21 17.97 21.22
C LEU A 105 -3.60 17.77 22.63
N LYS A 106 -4.42 17.76 23.70
CA LYS A 106 -3.98 17.49 25.07
C LYS A 106 -4.10 16.01 25.45
N GLU A 107 -4.78 15.20 24.65
CA GLU A 107 -4.96 13.77 24.89
C GLU A 107 -3.75 12.98 24.38
N GLU A 108 -3.47 11.85 25.03
CA GLU A 108 -2.41 10.94 24.60
C GLU A 108 -2.74 10.40 23.19
N GLY A 109 -1.85 10.66 22.22
CA GLY A 109 -2.05 10.28 20.81
C GLY A 109 -2.86 11.27 19.96
N GLY A 110 -3.55 12.25 20.55
CA GLY A 110 -4.36 13.20 19.77
C GLY A 110 -3.52 14.16 18.91
N MET A 111 -2.32 14.53 19.38
CA MET A 111 -1.33 15.25 18.57
C MET A 111 -0.90 14.43 17.33
N LEU A 112 -0.65 13.13 17.50
CA LEU A 112 -0.28 12.24 16.39
C LEU A 112 -1.42 12.10 15.38
N ALA A 113 -2.66 11.90 15.86
CA ALA A 113 -3.83 11.81 15.00
C ALA A 113 -4.06 13.11 14.21
N CYS A 114 -3.88 14.27 14.85
CA CYS A 114 -3.95 15.56 14.18
C CYS A 114 -2.85 15.72 13.13
N ARG A 115 -1.58 15.41 13.45
CA ARG A 115 -0.46 15.47 12.49
C ARG A 115 -0.70 14.57 11.28
N SER A 116 -1.11 13.32 11.50
CA SER A 116 -1.43 12.38 10.43
C SER A 116 -2.55 12.87 9.53
N ALA A 117 -3.61 13.47 10.10
CA ALA A 117 -4.66 14.09 9.31
C ALA A 117 -4.09 15.27 8.50
N CYS A 118 -3.37 16.18 9.14
CA CYS A 118 -2.80 17.37 8.52
C CYS A 118 -1.78 17.09 7.42
N ARG A 119 -1.09 15.94 7.45
CA ARG A 119 -0.16 15.51 6.40
C ARG A 119 -0.84 15.40 5.04
N LEU A 120 -2.10 14.98 4.98
CA LEU A 120 -2.86 14.87 3.73
C LEU A 120 -3.16 16.24 3.09
N GLY A 121 -3.11 17.31 3.87
CA GLY A 121 -3.30 18.69 3.42
C GLY A 121 -2.03 19.53 3.42
N LEU A 122 -0.84 18.92 3.36
CA LEU A 122 0.42 19.68 3.33
C LEU A 122 0.48 20.67 2.15
N CYS A 123 -0.12 20.33 0.99
CA CYS A 123 -0.22 21.24 -0.15
C CYS A 123 -1.04 22.51 0.16
N CYS A 124 -1.90 22.50 1.19
CA CYS A 124 -2.68 23.67 1.62
C CYS A 124 -1.88 24.61 2.51
N LEU A 125 -0.80 24.12 3.13
CA LEU A 125 -0.03 24.86 4.12
C LEU A 125 1.16 25.59 3.51
N ASP A 126 1.65 25.15 2.35
CA ASP A 126 2.74 25.79 1.63
C ASP A 126 2.29 26.40 0.31
N ALA A 127 1.84 27.66 0.37
CA ALA A 127 1.52 28.48 -0.80
C ALA A 127 2.74 28.75 -1.70
N SER A 128 3.96 28.46 -1.22
CA SER A 128 5.23 28.70 -1.92
C SER A 128 5.63 27.54 -2.82
N SER A 129 5.09 26.34 -2.60
CA SER A 129 5.49 25.11 -3.29
C SER A 129 5.16 25.10 -4.78
N GLY A 130 4.33 26.03 -5.28
CA GLY A 130 3.90 26.07 -6.68
C GLY A 130 3.01 24.88 -7.10
N HIS A 131 2.82 23.92 -6.19
CA HIS A 131 1.97 22.74 -6.29
C HIS A 131 0.82 22.92 -5.30
N GLY A 132 -0.02 23.93 -5.54
CA GLY A 132 -1.25 24.10 -4.76
C GLY A 132 -2.12 22.85 -4.86
N CYS A 133 -2.89 22.56 -3.82
CA CYS A 133 -3.90 21.51 -3.91
C CYS A 133 -4.86 21.82 -5.06
N PHE A 134 -5.48 20.77 -5.62
CA PHE A 134 -6.28 20.87 -6.85
C PHE A 134 -7.48 21.83 -6.73
N ASP A 135 -7.94 22.12 -5.51
CA ASP A 135 -9.04 23.04 -5.21
C ASP A 135 -8.79 23.80 -3.90
N ASP A 136 -8.92 25.13 -3.91
CA ASP A 136 -8.79 25.99 -2.73
C ASP A 136 -9.87 25.69 -1.67
N LEU A 137 -11.05 25.18 -2.08
CA LEU A 137 -12.11 24.80 -1.16
C LEU A 137 -11.72 23.61 -0.28
N TYR A 138 -10.82 22.74 -0.77
CA TYR A 138 -10.28 21.63 0.01
C TYR A 138 -9.48 22.11 1.21
N CYS A 139 -8.83 23.27 1.07
CA CYS A 139 -7.91 23.77 2.07
C CYS A 139 -8.56 24.42 3.29
N ILE A 140 -9.86 24.73 3.21
CA ILE A 140 -10.63 25.28 4.33
C ILE A 140 -10.58 24.34 5.53
N ASP A 141 -10.71 23.04 5.29
CA ASP A 141 -10.74 22.02 6.33
C ASP A 141 -9.37 21.79 6.99
N TYR A 142 -8.30 22.21 6.33
CA TYR A 142 -6.92 22.12 6.79
C TYR A 142 -6.38 23.44 7.39
N GLU A 143 -7.18 24.51 7.46
CA GLU A 143 -6.77 25.76 8.12
C GLU A 143 -6.35 25.53 9.58
N VAL A 144 -6.94 24.54 10.24
CA VAL A 144 -6.58 24.15 11.62
C VAL A 144 -5.14 23.64 11.72
N CYS A 145 -4.61 23.07 10.64
CA CYS A 145 -3.26 22.52 10.56
C CYS A 145 -2.20 23.61 10.45
N ALA A 146 -2.55 24.83 10.02
CA ALA A 146 -1.64 25.97 9.97
C ALA A 146 -1.14 26.42 11.36
N LYS A 147 -1.78 25.93 12.43
CA LYS A 147 -1.36 26.15 13.82
C LYS A 147 -0.25 25.21 14.26
N LEU A 148 -0.02 24.12 13.54
CA LEU A 148 1.07 23.20 13.82
C LEU A 148 2.36 23.76 13.22
N PRO A 149 3.50 23.63 13.92
CA PRO A 149 4.80 23.97 13.34
C PRO A 149 5.03 23.14 12.08
N LEU A 150 5.37 23.76 10.95
CA LEU A 150 5.58 23.05 9.68
C LEU A 150 6.70 22.00 9.80
N ASP A 151 7.73 22.33 10.58
CA ASP A 151 8.83 21.46 10.97
C ASP A 151 8.35 20.22 11.76
N GLU A 152 7.29 20.35 12.55
CA GLU A 152 6.67 19.21 13.24
C GLU A 152 5.77 18.36 12.33
N LEU A 153 5.18 18.94 11.28
CA LEU A 153 4.37 18.19 10.29
C LEU A 153 5.23 17.42 9.27
N LEU A 154 6.37 18.00 8.92
CA LEU A 154 7.38 17.41 8.05
C LEU A 154 8.29 16.43 8.80
N SER A 155 8.34 16.51 10.13
CA SER A 155 8.93 15.48 10.98
C SER A 155 8.23 14.14 10.71
N PHE A 156 8.99 13.17 10.21
CA PHE A 156 8.56 11.77 10.24
C PHE A 156 8.55 11.35 11.70
N ASP A 157 7.38 11.40 12.34
CA ASP A 157 7.19 10.73 13.61
C ASP A 157 7.40 9.24 13.35
N VAL A 158 8.56 8.73 13.76
CA VAL A 158 8.88 7.30 13.68
C VAL A 158 7.91 6.58 14.61
N PRO A 159 6.98 5.77 14.06
CA PRO A 159 5.91 5.21 14.85
C PRO A 159 6.49 4.11 15.76
N LEU A 160 6.42 4.33 17.08
CA LEU A 160 6.93 3.43 18.13
C LEU A 160 8.45 3.20 18.02
N PRO A 161 9.12 2.66 19.06
CA PRO A 161 10.50 2.21 18.89
C PRO A 161 10.52 1.06 17.88
N LEU A 162 10.83 1.37 16.61
CA LEU A 162 10.99 0.40 15.53
C LEU A 162 11.96 -0.73 15.93
N GLU A 163 12.95 -0.42 16.76
CA GLU A 163 13.86 -1.40 17.35
C GLU A 163 13.13 -2.52 18.10
N TYR A 164 12.00 -2.24 18.76
CA TYR A 164 11.18 -3.23 19.45
C TYR A 164 10.20 -3.91 18.48
N VAL A 165 9.48 -3.15 17.66
CA VAL A 165 8.46 -3.70 16.75
C VAL A 165 9.09 -4.63 15.71
N CYS A 166 10.31 -4.30 15.28
CA CYS A 166 11.09 -5.01 14.28
C CYS A 166 12.26 -5.79 14.89
N ASP A 167 12.25 -6.07 16.20
CA ASP A 167 13.23 -7.00 16.75
C ASP A 167 13.01 -8.43 16.24
N GLN A 168 14.04 -9.26 16.39
CA GLN A 168 14.02 -10.64 15.94
C GLN A 168 12.84 -11.44 16.54
N ASP A 169 12.52 -11.23 17.82
CA ASP A 169 11.49 -12.00 18.53
C ASP A 169 10.09 -11.70 17.95
N HIS A 170 9.80 -10.43 17.64
CA HIS A 170 8.55 -10.01 17.01
C HIS A 170 8.46 -10.49 15.56
N LEU A 171 9.56 -10.38 14.80
CA LEU A 171 9.64 -10.83 13.40
C LEU A 171 9.44 -12.35 13.23
N MET A 172 9.60 -13.17 14.28
CA MET A 172 9.28 -14.60 14.22
C MET A 172 7.77 -14.86 14.06
N THR A 173 6.92 -13.92 14.48
CA THR A 173 5.46 -14.06 14.40
C THR A 173 4.89 -13.37 13.16
N GLN A 174 3.77 -13.89 12.62
CA GLN A 174 3.08 -13.23 11.51
C GLN A 174 2.60 -11.82 11.90
N GLU A 175 2.03 -11.68 13.11
CA GLU A 175 1.55 -10.40 13.63
C GLU A 175 2.69 -9.37 13.77
N GLY A 176 3.85 -9.77 14.31
CA GLY A 176 4.99 -8.87 14.46
C GLY A 176 5.57 -8.41 13.12
N ARG A 177 5.61 -9.29 12.10
CA ARG A 177 6.00 -8.91 10.74
C ARG A 177 5.05 -7.88 10.14
N ILE A 178 3.74 -8.08 10.28
CA ILE A 178 2.74 -7.12 9.78
C ILE A 178 2.92 -5.76 10.46
N LYS A 179 3.01 -5.74 11.80
CA LYS A 179 3.20 -4.49 12.56
C LYS A 179 4.49 -3.78 12.18
N CYS A 180 5.57 -4.53 12.03
CA CYS A 180 6.85 -3.98 11.64
C CYS A 180 6.81 -3.43 10.21
N SER A 181 6.25 -4.17 9.24
CA SER A 181 6.07 -3.69 7.87
C SER A 181 5.27 -2.38 7.82
N GLN A 182 4.14 -2.33 8.52
CA GLN A 182 3.30 -1.12 8.61
C GLN A 182 4.05 0.05 9.23
N ALA A 183 4.81 -0.19 10.30
CA ALA A 183 5.61 0.85 10.96
C ALA A 183 6.74 1.38 10.05
N CYS A 184 7.24 0.54 9.14
CA CYS A 184 8.32 0.85 8.23
C CYS A 184 7.89 1.50 6.91
N GLU A 185 6.60 1.49 6.58
CA GLU A 185 6.10 2.00 5.29
C GLU A 185 6.47 3.47 5.08
N ALA A 186 6.36 4.29 6.13
CA ALA A 186 6.72 5.71 6.07
C ALA A 186 8.21 5.96 5.80
N GLY A 187 9.08 4.98 6.09
CA GLY A 187 10.52 5.02 5.83
C GLY A 187 10.96 4.23 4.60
N ARG A 188 10.04 3.74 3.78
CA ARG A 188 10.36 2.89 2.62
C ARG A 188 11.31 3.58 1.63
N CYS A 189 11.15 4.89 1.42
CA CYS A 189 12.03 5.69 0.55
C CYS A 189 13.49 5.73 1.03
N CYS A 190 13.75 5.45 2.32
CA CYS A 190 15.11 5.45 2.86
C CYS A 190 15.96 4.28 2.34
N PHE A 191 15.33 3.28 1.72
CA PHE A 191 15.98 2.05 1.26
C PHE A 191 15.90 1.85 -0.26
N ALA A 192 15.40 2.84 -1.02
CA ALA A 192 15.23 2.76 -2.47
C ALA A 192 16.56 2.81 -3.28
N GLY A 193 17.69 2.38 -2.70
CA GLY A 193 18.98 2.38 -3.37
C GLY A 193 19.59 3.76 -3.60
N GLU A 194 20.47 3.86 -4.60
CA GLU A 194 21.09 5.12 -5.06
C GLU A 194 20.22 5.88 -6.08
N ASP A 195 18.98 5.42 -6.30
CA ASP A 195 18.08 5.99 -7.30
C ASP A 195 17.49 7.33 -6.87
N GLU A 196 16.95 8.09 -7.84
CA GLU A 196 16.37 9.43 -7.61
C GLU A 196 15.19 9.44 -6.62
N ASP A 197 14.61 8.26 -6.33
CA ASP A 197 13.51 8.08 -5.38
C ASP A 197 13.97 7.87 -3.92
N SER A 198 15.28 7.88 -3.68
CA SER A 198 15.84 7.76 -2.33
C SER A 198 15.71 9.06 -1.55
N CYS A 199 14.95 9.03 -0.45
CA CYS A 199 14.82 10.19 0.44
C CYS A 199 16.01 10.34 1.41
N PHE A 200 17.00 9.42 1.36
CA PHE A 200 18.17 9.44 2.25
C PHE A 200 19.03 10.69 2.05
N GLY A 201 19.13 11.20 0.83
CA GLY A 201 19.91 12.41 0.53
C GLY A 201 19.35 13.68 1.20
N GLU A 202 18.02 13.74 1.34
CA GLU A 202 17.31 14.87 1.94
C GLU A 202 17.13 14.73 3.45
N PHE A 203 16.90 13.50 3.93
CA PHE A 203 16.52 13.20 5.32
C PHE A 203 17.37 12.09 5.96
N PRO A 204 18.71 12.22 6.03
CA PRO A 204 19.59 11.13 6.47
C PRO A 204 19.36 10.74 7.94
N GLU A 205 19.15 11.71 8.83
CA GLU A 205 18.93 11.47 10.26
C GLU A 205 17.59 10.77 10.54
N GLN A 206 16.56 11.06 9.74
CA GLN A 206 15.27 10.37 9.82
C GLN A 206 15.42 8.95 9.28
N CYS A 207 16.10 8.77 8.16
CA CYS A 207 16.33 7.45 7.60
C CYS A 207 17.16 6.54 8.50
N HIS A 208 18.10 7.09 9.28
CA HIS A 208 18.81 6.32 10.31
C HIS A 208 17.89 5.75 11.39
N GLN A 209 16.77 6.41 11.70
CA GLN A 209 15.82 5.89 12.69
C GLN A 209 14.99 4.71 12.14
N TYR A 210 14.89 4.58 10.82
CA TYR A 210 14.30 3.41 10.16
C TYR A 210 15.29 2.27 9.97
N GLU A 211 16.52 2.35 10.46
CA GLU A 211 17.51 1.28 10.29
C GLU A 211 17.04 -0.11 10.76
N PRO A 212 16.23 -0.26 11.83
CA PRO A 212 15.60 -1.56 12.16
C PRO A 212 14.76 -2.12 11.01
N CYS A 213 14.15 -1.26 10.19
CA CYS A 213 13.39 -1.67 9.02
C CYS A 213 14.25 -2.23 7.90
N ARG A 214 15.54 -1.91 7.89
CA ARG A 214 16.49 -2.45 6.92
C ARG A 214 16.69 -3.96 7.10
N ALA A 215 16.52 -4.45 8.32
CA ALA A 215 16.65 -5.87 8.67
C ALA A 215 15.41 -6.71 8.29
N ASN A 216 14.34 -6.09 7.81
CA ASN A 216 13.00 -6.67 7.75
C ASN A 216 12.72 -7.73 6.71
N VAL A 217 13.74 -8.23 6.04
CA VAL A 217 13.52 -9.38 5.20
C VAL A 217 14.15 -10.60 5.84
N VAL A 218 13.72 -10.92 7.06
CA VAL A 218 13.96 -12.26 7.61
C VAL A 218 13.00 -13.19 6.88
N VAL A 219 13.57 -14.05 6.04
CA VAL A 219 12.80 -15.11 5.40
C VAL A 219 12.52 -16.15 6.48
N PRO A 220 11.25 -16.45 6.80
CA PRO A 220 10.96 -17.43 7.83
C PRO A 220 11.55 -18.79 7.46
N ASP A 221 11.89 -19.59 8.47
CA ASP A 221 12.33 -20.96 8.24
C ASP A 221 11.28 -21.75 7.46
N LEU A 222 11.74 -22.71 6.66
CA LEU A 222 10.89 -23.57 5.84
C LEU A 222 9.85 -24.28 6.73
N PRO A 223 8.54 -24.04 6.54
CA PRO A 223 7.55 -24.71 7.35
C PRO A 223 7.51 -26.22 7.01
N PRO A 224 7.24 -27.08 8.00
CA PRO A 224 7.10 -28.51 7.74
C PRO A 224 5.93 -28.74 6.77
N GLY A 225 6.14 -29.60 5.76
CA GLY A 225 5.12 -29.93 4.79
C GLY A 225 5.10 -29.06 3.53
N LEU A 226 5.99 -28.06 3.38
CA LEU A 226 6.10 -27.29 2.14
C LEU A 226 6.23 -28.19 0.90
N GLU A 227 7.07 -29.22 0.98
CA GLU A 227 7.24 -30.19 -0.11
C GLU A 227 5.92 -30.88 -0.49
N ALA A 228 5.08 -31.21 0.49
CA ALA A 228 3.80 -31.87 0.25
C ALA A 228 2.76 -30.89 -0.32
N SER A 229 2.69 -29.67 0.20
CA SER A 229 1.74 -28.65 -0.27
C SER A 229 2.08 -28.13 -1.67
N CYS A 230 3.37 -28.04 -2.01
CA CYS A 230 3.86 -27.58 -3.31
C CYS A 230 4.21 -28.71 -4.28
N GLN A 231 3.78 -29.96 -4.01
CA GLN A 231 4.06 -31.07 -4.92
C GLN A 231 3.23 -30.94 -6.20
N LEU A 232 3.90 -31.07 -7.35
CA LEU A 232 3.24 -31.18 -8.65
C LEU A 232 2.67 -32.58 -8.84
N ASP A 233 1.43 -32.66 -9.32
CA ASP A 233 0.82 -33.90 -9.76
C ASP A 233 1.36 -34.32 -11.14
N PRO A 234 0.98 -35.52 -11.65
CA PRO A 234 1.45 -35.99 -12.96
C PRO A 234 1.01 -35.12 -14.15
N ASP A 235 -0.06 -34.35 -13.99
CA ASP A 235 -0.54 -33.39 -14.99
C ASP A 235 0.19 -32.03 -14.87
N GLY A 236 1.07 -31.92 -13.88
CA GLY A 236 1.86 -30.75 -13.57
C GLY A 236 1.14 -29.76 -12.67
N LEU A 237 -0.05 -30.03 -12.13
CA LEU A 237 -0.76 -29.06 -11.28
C LEU A 237 -0.33 -29.17 -9.81
N VAL A 238 -0.38 -28.06 -9.09
CA VAL A 238 -0.04 -28.03 -7.65
C VAL A 238 -1.20 -28.60 -6.84
N HIS A 239 -0.95 -29.62 -6.01
CA HIS A 239 -2.02 -30.32 -5.30
C HIS A 239 -2.80 -29.42 -4.32
N ASN A 240 -2.09 -28.53 -3.61
CA ASN A 240 -2.66 -27.54 -2.69
C ASN A 240 -2.20 -26.12 -3.08
N GLU A 241 -2.55 -25.68 -4.29
CA GLU A 241 -2.10 -24.40 -4.86
C GLU A 241 -2.21 -23.23 -3.87
N HIS A 242 -3.35 -23.04 -3.23
CA HIS A 242 -3.58 -21.93 -2.29
C HIS A 242 -2.62 -21.97 -1.08
N GLU A 243 -2.48 -23.13 -0.44
CA GLU A 243 -1.58 -23.29 0.72
C GLU A 243 -0.11 -23.13 0.30
N CYS A 244 0.26 -23.66 -0.86
CA CYS A 244 1.60 -23.49 -1.42
C CYS A 244 1.91 -22.01 -1.70
N VAL A 245 0.97 -21.28 -2.33
CA VAL A 245 1.12 -19.84 -2.62
C VAL A 245 1.26 -19.04 -1.35
N GLU A 246 0.42 -19.26 -0.33
CA GLU A 246 0.53 -18.57 0.96
C GLU A 246 1.88 -18.82 1.63
N ILE A 247 2.41 -20.05 1.58
CA ILE A 247 3.70 -20.35 2.18
C ILE A 247 4.83 -19.67 1.38
N CYS A 248 4.79 -19.77 0.05
CA CYS A 248 5.80 -19.18 -0.81
C CYS A 248 5.81 -17.65 -0.75
N GLN A 249 4.66 -16.99 -0.62
CA GLN A 249 4.59 -15.54 -0.49
C GLN A 249 5.39 -15.00 0.70
N ARG A 250 5.55 -15.78 1.78
CA ARG A 250 6.37 -15.37 2.93
C ARG A 250 7.86 -15.27 2.62
N ALA A 251 8.30 -15.87 1.51
CA ALA A 251 9.66 -15.80 1.01
C ALA A 251 9.74 -15.08 -0.35
N ALA A 252 8.72 -14.29 -0.73
CA ALA A 252 8.63 -13.60 -2.03
C ALA A 252 9.91 -12.88 -2.46
N CYS A 253 10.54 -12.21 -1.50
CA CYS A 253 11.79 -11.49 -1.70
C CYS A 253 12.98 -12.35 -2.18
N CYS A 254 12.93 -13.68 -2.04
CA CYS A 254 14.00 -14.58 -2.43
C CYS A 254 14.17 -14.72 -3.96
N TRP A 255 13.15 -14.29 -4.72
CA TRP A 255 13.09 -14.38 -6.18
C TRP A 255 12.68 -13.08 -6.88
N GLU A 256 12.46 -11.99 -6.14
CA GLU A 256 12.39 -10.67 -6.77
C GLU A 256 13.76 -10.33 -7.35
N THR A 257 13.86 -10.43 -8.68
CA THR A 257 14.98 -9.86 -9.42
C THR A 257 14.73 -8.37 -9.55
N THR A 258 15.59 -7.54 -8.97
CA THR A 258 15.64 -6.13 -9.34
C THR A 258 15.99 -6.08 -10.83
N ASP A 259 15.06 -5.62 -11.66
CA ASP A 259 15.21 -5.60 -13.13
C ASP A 259 16.40 -4.73 -13.60
N ASP A 260 17.02 -3.99 -12.68
CA ASP A 260 18.11 -3.06 -12.95
C ASP A 260 19.49 -3.73 -13.12
N GLY A 261 19.56 -5.07 -13.10
CA GLY A 261 20.79 -5.81 -13.41
C GLY A 261 21.98 -5.48 -12.48
N GLY A 262 21.69 -4.94 -11.30
CA GLY A 262 22.64 -4.12 -10.54
C GLY A 262 22.78 -4.47 -9.06
N SER A 263 22.49 -5.70 -8.62
CA SER A 263 23.06 -6.26 -7.38
C SER A 263 22.70 -7.74 -7.29
N GLU A 264 23.70 -8.63 -7.33
CA GLU A 264 23.50 -10.06 -7.01
C GLU A 264 23.11 -10.26 -5.52
N ASP A 265 23.13 -9.18 -4.73
CA ASP A 265 22.85 -9.13 -3.30
C ASP A 265 21.59 -8.29 -3.01
N GLY A 266 20.45 -8.63 -3.63
CA GLY A 266 19.16 -8.14 -3.13
C GLY A 266 19.10 -8.40 -1.61
N LEU A 267 18.75 -7.39 -0.80
CA LEU A 267 18.92 -7.40 0.66
C LEU A 267 18.39 -8.69 1.32
N CYS A 268 17.29 -9.25 0.78
CA CYS A 268 16.72 -10.53 1.21
C CYS A 268 17.63 -11.73 0.92
N ARG A 269 18.13 -11.86 -0.32
CA ARG A 269 18.90 -13.03 -0.75
C ARG A 269 20.29 -13.08 -0.12
N GLY A 270 20.91 -11.92 0.10
CA GLY A 270 22.24 -11.84 0.70
C GLY A 270 22.28 -12.33 2.15
N THR A 271 21.29 -11.96 2.97
CA THR A 271 21.23 -12.34 4.38
C THR A 271 20.50 -13.67 4.62
N ASN A 272 19.66 -14.12 3.69
CA ASN A 272 18.86 -15.36 3.81
C ASN A 272 19.20 -16.42 2.76
N GLN A 273 20.42 -16.42 2.23
CA GLN A 273 20.79 -17.27 1.09
C GLN A 273 20.40 -18.74 1.25
N ALA A 274 20.69 -19.34 2.42
CA ALA A 274 20.38 -20.75 2.70
C ALA A 274 18.87 -21.03 2.78
N THR A 275 18.09 -20.10 3.33
CA THR A 275 16.63 -20.22 3.45
C THR A 275 15.97 -20.00 2.08
N CYS A 276 16.40 -18.98 1.35
CA CYS A 276 15.95 -18.71 0.00
C CYS A 276 16.22 -19.88 -0.96
N GLN A 277 17.37 -20.56 -0.80
CA GLN A 277 17.67 -21.75 -1.59
C GLN A 277 16.64 -22.86 -1.34
N GLN A 278 16.29 -23.13 -0.08
CA GLN A 278 15.28 -24.14 0.26
C GLN A 278 13.89 -23.81 -0.28
N TYR A 279 13.46 -22.54 -0.16
CA TYR A 279 12.20 -22.11 -0.75
C TYR A 279 12.21 -22.24 -2.28
N SER A 280 13.32 -21.90 -2.93
CA SER A 280 13.40 -21.92 -4.39
C SER A 280 13.22 -23.31 -5.00
N GLU A 281 13.60 -24.37 -4.29
CA GLU A 281 13.44 -25.76 -4.74
C GLU A 281 11.97 -26.16 -4.88
N HIS A 282 11.08 -25.56 -4.08
CA HIS A 282 9.66 -25.90 -4.04
C HIS A 282 8.76 -24.82 -4.68
N CYS A 283 9.08 -23.54 -4.48
CA CYS A 283 8.21 -22.43 -4.86
C CYS A 283 8.38 -21.99 -6.32
N LEU A 284 9.57 -22.11 -6.92
CA LEU A 284 9.79 -21.65 -8.30
C LEU A 284 8.91 -22.39 -9.32
N ALA A 285 8.66 -23.67 -9.08
CA ALA A 285 7.79 -24.47 -9.94
C ALA A 285 6.37 -23.92 -9.99
N VAL A 286 5.85 -23.46 -8.84
CA VAL A 286 4.49 -22.92 -8.70
C VAL A 286 4.38 -21.51 -9.29
N LEU A 287 5.36 -20.64 -8.99
CA LEU A 287 5.40 -19.27 -9.50
C LEU A 287 5.46 -19.26 -11.04
N HIS A 288 6.22 -20.19 -11.63
CA HIS A 288 6.27 -20.34 -13.07
C HIS A 288 4.90 -20.74 -13.65
N GLN A 289 4.09 -21.55 -12.98
CA GLN A 289 2.74 -21.86 -13.49
C GLN A 289 1.78 -20.69 -13.44
N LEU A 290 1.80 -19.92 -12.36
CA LEU A 290 0.98 -18.71 -12.23
C LEU A 290 1.31 -17.69 -13.34
N SER A 291 2.60 -17.55 -13.66
CA SER A 291 3.04 -16.66 -14.74
C SER A 291 2.64 -17.10 -16.15
N PHE A 292 2.57 -18.42 -16.43
CA PHE A 292 2.24 -18.94 -17.76
C PHE A 292 0.75 -19.27 -17.96
N GLY A 293 -0.01 -19.45 -16.87
CA GLY A 293 -1.46 -19.68 -16.93
C GLY A 293 -2.27 -18.47 -17.41
N MET A 294 -1.71 -17.26 -17.26
CA MET A 294 -2.24 -16.04 -17.85
C MET A 294 -1.64 -15.83 -19.24
N GLY A 295 -2.26 -16.38 -20.28
CA GLY A 295 -1.73 -16.35 -21.66
C GLY A 295 -1.42 -14.95 -22.19
N GLY A 296 -0.19 -14.48 -22.00
CA GLY A 296 0.33 -13.21 -22.50
C GLY A 296 1.86 -13.16 -22.34
N LYS A 297 2.57 -12.77 -23.39
CA LYS A 297 4.04 -12.84 -23.48
C LYS A 297 4.75 -11.94 -22.45
N GLY A 298 5.63 -12.53 -21.64
CA GLY A 298 6.95 -11.95 -21.32
C GLY A 298 7.06 -10.85 -20.26
N GLU A 299 6.04 -10.59 -19.44
CA GLU A 299 6.08 -9.61 -18.35
C GLU A 299 5.34 -10.20 -17.13
N SER A 300 6.00 -11.03 -16.31
CA SER A 300 5.22 -11.91 -15.42
C SER A 300 5.86 -12.28 -14.06
N ILE A 301 6.93 -11.59 -13.66
CA ILE A 301 7.41 -11.63 -12.26
C ILE A 301 6.77 -10.50 -11.42
N MET A 302 6.33 -9.40 -12.05
CA MET A 302 5.77 -8.23 -11.35
C MET A 302 4.44 -8.51 -10.62
N ALA A 303 3.57 -9.39 -11.14
CA ALA A 303 2.24 -9.62 -10.55
C ALA A 303 2.28 -10.24 -9.13
N LEU A 304 3.36 -10.94 -8.77
CA LEU A 304 3.53 -11.50 -7.42
C LEU A 304 4.17 -10.48 -6.44
N SER A 305 4.98 -9.54 -6.93
CA SER A 305 5.44 -8.39 -6.13
C SER A 305 4.29 -7.42 -5.81
N GLU A 306 3.35 -7.26 -6.75
CA GLU A 306 2.13 -6.46 -6.54
C GLU A 306 1.18 -7.11 -5.53
N ALA A 307 1.02 -8.44 -5.56
CA ALA A 307 0.25 -9.17 -4.54
C ALA A 307 0.86 -9.04 -3.12
N CYS A 308 2.18 -8.83 -2.99
CA CYS A 308 2.84 -8.63 -1.70
C CYS A 308 2.69 -7.21 -1.14
N SER A 309 2.45 -6.19 -1.98
CA SER A 309 2.03 -4.86 -1.51
C SER A 309 0.57 -4.85 -1.07
N VAL A 310 -0.25 -5.75 -1.62
CA VAL A 310 -1.69 -5.85 -1.34
C VAL A 310 -2.01 -6.83 -0.19
N GLY A 311 -1.04 -7.65 0.24
CA GLY A 311 -1.15 -8.53 1.42
C GLY A 311 -0.93 -7.86 2.78
N SER A 312 -0.77 -6.54 2.82
CA SER A 312 -0.83 -5.71 4.03
C SER A 312 -2.22 -5.12 4.20
N LEU A 313 -3.23 -5.96 4.43
CA LEU A 313 -4.57 -5.57 4.83
C LEU A 313 -5.07 -6.49 5.96
#